data_AF-A0A8T1GVR7-F1
#
_entry.id   AF-A0A8T1GVR7-F1
#
_cell.length_a   1.000
_cell.length_b   1.000
_cell.length_c   1.000
_cell.angle_alpha   90.00
_cell.angle_beta   90.00
_cell.angle_gamma   90.00
#
_symmetry.space_group_name_H-M   'P 1'
#
loop_
_entity.id
_entity.type
_entity.pdbx_description
1 polymer ?
#
loop_
_entity_poly.entity_id
_entity_poly.type
_entity_poly.pdbx_seq_one_letter_code
_entity_poly.pdbx_strand_id
1 'polypeptide(L)' 'MIGTDSILYRATETGKDLGWLKKGDAVVAVHGIQEAKSGSTNLLKVLYVE' A
#
# COMPACT_ATOMS: atom_id res chain seq x y z
N MET A 1 9.85 6.32 -11.28
CA MET A 1 8.54 6.16 -10.60
C MET A 1 8.31 4.67 -10.44
N ILE A 2 8.05 4.20 -9.21
CA ILE A 2 8.02 2.76 -8.88
C ILE A 2 6.65 2.15 -9.24
N GLY A 3 5.63 3.00 -9.42
CA GLY A 3 4.27 2.62 -9.79
C GLY A 3 3.42 2.33 -8.56
N THR A 4 2.16 2.77 -8.61
CA THR A 4 1.20 2.68 -7.51
C THR A 4 1.11 1.29 -6.88
N ASP A 5 0.99 0.24 -7.68
CA ASP A 5 0.87 -1.11 -7.13
C ASP A 5 2.17 -1.55 -6.44
N SER A 6 3.32 -1.25 -7.03
CA SER A 6 4.61 -1.64 -6.45
C SER A 6 4.85 -1.01 -5.08
N ILE A 7 4.50 0.27 -4.89
CA ILE A 7 4.66 0.92 -3.58
C ILE A 7 3.71 0.34 -2.53
N LEU A 8 2.49 -0.03 -2.93
CA LEU A 8 1.53 -0.65 -2.01
C LEU A 8 1.96 -2.05 -1.59
N TYR A 9 2.46 -2.88 -2.52
CA TYR A 9 2.98 -4.21 -2.18
C TYR A 9 4.25 -4.14 -1.31
N ARG A 10 5.11 -3.15 -1.52
CA ARG A 10 6.27 -2.94 -0.63
C ARG A 10 5.86 -2.55 0.78
N ALA A 11 4.79 -1.76 0.93
CA ALA A 11 4.24 -1.43 2.24
C ALA A 11 3.69 -2.68 2.95
N THR A 12 3.05 -3.60 2.21
CA THR A 12 2.59 -4.87 2.81
C THR A 12 3.75 -5.78 3.22
N GLU A 13 4.82 -5.88 2.42
CA GLU A 13 6.02 -6.64 2.82
C GLU A 13 6.72 -6.01 4.04
N THR A 14 6.82 -4.68 4.09
CA THR A 14 7.36 -3.98 5.27
C THR A 14 6.51 -4.27 6.51
N GLY A 15 5.18 -4.30 6.37
CA GLY A 15 4.28 -4.65 7.46
C GLY A 15 4.45 -6.10 7.94
N LYS A 16 4.82 -7.03 7.06
CA LYS A 16 5.18 -8.41 7.44
C LYS A 16 6.48 -8.44 8.22
N ASP A 17 7.51 -7.75 7.74
CA ASP A 17 8.83 -7.68 8.39
C ASP A 17 8.75 -7.07 9.79
N LEU A 18 7.85 -6.11 9.99
CA LEU A 18 7.58 -5.48 11.28
C LEU A 18 6.62 -6.28 12.19
N GLY A 19 6.08 -7.40 11.71
CA GLY A 19 5.14 -8.24 12.45
C GLY A 19 3.74 -7.64 12.61
N TRP A 20 3.37 -6.63 11.81
CA TRP A 20 2.05 -6.00 11.82
C TRP A 20 1.01 -6.79 11.03
N LEU A 21 1.47 -7.50 10.00
CA LEU A 21 0.64 -8.22 9.04
C LEU A 21 1.05 -9.68 8.96
N LYS A 22 0.09 -10.56 8.67
CA LYS A 22 0.31 -11.96 8.31
C LYS A 22 -0.38 -12.30 6.99
N LYS A 23 0.06 -13.40 6.35
CA LYS A 23 -0.56 -13.93 5.14
C LYS A 23 -2.07 -14.07 5.31
N GLY A 24 -2.83 -13.56 4.34
CA GLY A 24 -4.29 -13.58 4.30
C GLY A 24 -4.97 -12.37 4.93
N ASP A 25 -4.25 -11.50 5.65
CA ASP A 25 -4.84 -10.26 6.19
C ASP A 25 -5.29 -9.33 5.04
N ALA A 26 -6.39 -8.62 5.28
CA ALA A 26 -6.88 -7.57 4.38
C ALA A 26 -6.32 -6.20 4.81
N VAL A 27 -5.69 -5.50 3.87
CA VAL A 27 -5.11 -4.17 4.08
C VAL A 27 -5.88 -3.15 3.25
N VAL A 28 -6.40 -2.10 3.90
CA VAL A 28 -6.99 -0.96 3.22
C VAL A 28 -5.91 0.10 3.01
N ALA A 29 -5.47 0.27 1.77
CA ALA A 29 -4.46 1.23 1.37
C ALA A 29 -5.11 2.54 0.89
N VAL A 30 -4.55 3.68 1.34
CA VAL A 30 -4.89 5.02 0.85
C VAL A 30 -3.65 5.62 0.19
N HIS A 31 -3.79 6.09 -1.06
CA HIS A 31 -2.67 6.59 -1.86
C HIS A 31 -3.10 7.71 -2.83
N GLY A 32 -2.14 8.44 -3.38
CA GLY A 32 -2.36 9.41 -4.45
C GLY A 32 -1.58 9.02 -5.70
N ILE A 33 -2.26 8.87 -6.85
CA ILE A 33 -1.62 8.45 -8.11
C ILE A 33 -0.54 9.46 -8.55
N GLN A 34 -0.79 10.75 -8.32
CA GLN A 34 0.23 11.78 -8.49
C GLN A 34 1.06 11.87 -7.20
N GLU A 35 2.26 11.29 -7.25
CA GLU A 35 3.20 11.29 -6.13
C GLU A 35 3.62 12.72 -5.72
N ALA A 36 3.96 12.88 -4.44
CA ALA A 36 4.55 14.10 -3.87
C ALA A 36 3.77 15.41 -4.09
N LYS A 37 2.45 15.33 -4.34
CA LYS A 37 1.59 16.51 -4.49
C LYS A 37 0.50 16.55 -3.43
N SER A 38 0.52 17.61 -2.62
CA SER A 38 -0.52 17.85 -1.62
C SER A 38 -1.92 17.88 -2.25
N GLY A 39 -2.91 17.33 -1.55
CA GLY A 39 -4.29 17.25 -2.02
C GLY A 39 -4.54 16.24 -3.15
N SER A 40 -3.54 15.44 -3.53
CA SER A 40 -3.69 14.45 -4.63
C SER A 40 -3.98 13.02 -4.13
N THR A 41 -4.34 12.84 -2.86
CA THR A 41 -4.82 11.55 -2.33
C THR A 41 -6.16 11.21 -2.98
N ASN A 42 -6.18 10.18 -3.82
CA ASN A 42 -7.33 9.87 -4.67
C ASN A 42 -7.56 8.38 -4.96
N LEU A 43 -6.82 7.49 -4.29
CA LEU A 43 -6.95 6.04 -4.44
C LEU A 43 -7.21 5.40 -3.07
N LEU A 44 -8.22 4.53 -3.03
CA LEU A 44 -8.42 3.54 -1.98
C LEU A 44 -8.40 2.16 -2.62
N LYS A 45 -7.59 1.25 -2.09
CA LYS A 45 -7.49 -0.13 -2.59
C LYS A 45 -7.43 -1.12 -1.43
N VAL A 46 -8.20 -2.19 -1.52
CA VAL A 46 -8.08 -3.33 -0.59
C VAL A 46 -7.12 -4.34 -1.21
N LEU A 47 -6.12 -4.74 -0.44
CA LEU A 47 -5.10 -5.73 -0.79
C LEU A 47 -5.18 -6.90 0.18
N TYR A 48 -4.87 -8.10 -0.30
CA TYR A 48 -4.67 -9.26 0.56
C TYR A 48 -3.19 -9.57 0.62
N VAL A 49 -2.68 -9.79 1.83
CA VAL A 49 -1.27 -10.08 2.09
C VAL A 49 -0.94 -11.51 1.63
N GLU A 50 0.08 -11.67 0.79
CA GLU A 50 0.57 -12.99 0.32
C GLU A 50 1.65 -13.63 1.21
#